data_AF-A0A4Y9QN43-F1
#
_entry.id   AF-A0A4Y9QN43-F1
#
_cell.length_a   1.000
_cell.length_b   1.000
_cell.length_c   1.000
_cell.angle_alpha   90.00
_cell.angle_beta   90.00
_cell.angle_gamma   90.00
#
_symmetry.space_group_name_H-M   'P 1'
#
loop_
_entity.id
_entity.type
_entity.pdbx_description
1 polymer ?
#
loop_
_entity_poly.entity_id
_entity_poly.type
_entity_poly.pdbx_seq_one_letter_code
_entity_poly.pdbx_strand_id
1 'polypeptide(L)'
;MENRSIFNVPLLSVGWKKVAYALFPLPVVLVIGLAFANPNMDPNEAAQILYGFWAIGFGILNLTREKVEDEMIRSFRLQAFQTGFFWMIWGLGAIMLINYLRYDRLTSEMFTVYLVLFLLNLYIFAAFQLQKYQASKTNN
;
A
#
# COMPACT_ATOMS: atom_id res chain seq x y z
N MET A 1 15.96 31.01 -9.97
CA MET A 1 15.82 29.70 -9.28
C MET A 1 14.99 28.81 -10.17
N GLU A 2 15.66 27.93 -10.89
CA GLU A 2 15.07 27.13 -11.96
C GLU A 2 14.14 26.04 -11.40
N ASN A 3 13.13 25.72 -12.19
CA ASN A 3 11.91 24.99 -11.86
C ASN A 3 12.16 23.67 -11.09
N ARG A 4 11.97 23.66 -9.76
CA ARG A 4 11.96 22.43 -8.92
C ARG A 4 10.69 21.57 -9.14
N SER A 5 10.09 21.58 -10.33
CA SER A 5 8.78 20.97 -10.58
C SER A 5 8.81 19.45 -10.46
N ILE A 6 9.94 18.79 -10.74
CA ILE A 6 10.10 17.33 -10.67
C ILE A 6 9.99 16.82 -9.22
N PHE A 7 10.43 17.61 -8.25
CA PHE A 7 10.39 17.25 -6.83
C PHE A 7 9.05 17.58 -6.17
N ASN A 8 8.16 18.29 -6.87
CA ASN A 8 6.91 18.78 -6.31
C ASN A 8 5.74 18.05 -6.94
N VAL A 9 5.55 16.79 -6.53
CA VAL A 9 4.39 15.98 -6.96
C VAL A 9 3.15 16.51 -6.25
N PRO A 10 2.16 17.08 -6.96
CA PRO A 10 0.96 17.61 -6.33
C PRO A 10 0.13 16.47 -5.75
N LEU A 11 -0.38 16.67 -4.53
CA LEU A 11 -1.28 15.71 -3.89
C LEU A 11 -2.61 15.62 -4.66
N LEU A 12 -3.14 14.40 -4.75
CA LEU A 12 -4.39 14.13 -5.45
C LEU A 12 -5.56 14.79 -4.71
N SER A 13 -6.55 15.24 -5.48
CA SER A 13 -7.77 15.80 -4.91
C SER A 13 -8.56 14.74 -4.12
N VAL A 14 -9.35 15.17 -3.12
CA VAL A 14 -10.13 14.27 -2.25
C VAL A 14 -11.05 13.32 -3.02
N GLY A 15 -11.48 13.70 -4.25
CA GLY A 15 -12.29 12.85 -5.12
C GLY A 15 -11.63 11.52 -5.49
N TRP A 16 -10.30 11.47 -5.53
CA TRP A 16 -9.55 10.25 -5.82
C TRP A 16 -9.70 9.16 -4.75
N LYS A 17 -10.14 9.50 -3.53
CA LYS A 17 -10.47 8.48 -2.51
C LYS A 17 -11.54 7.50 -3.02
N LYS A 18 -12.51 7.97 -3.82
CA LYS A 18 -13.55 7.11 -4.40
C LYS A 18 -12.97 6.08 -5.36
N VAL A 19 -12.04 6.52 -6.21
CA VAL A 19 -11.33 5.64 -7.16
C VAL A 19 -10.51 4.62 -6.39
N ALA A 20 -9.76 5.05 -5.38
CA ALA A 20 -9.00 4.14 -4.54
C ALA A 20 -9.88 3.10 -3.84
N TYR A 21 -11.03 3.53 -3.29
CA TYR A 21 -11.97 2.61 -2.65
C TYR A 21 -12.57 1.58 -3.61
N ALA A 22 -12.78 1.96 -4.87
CA ALA A 22 -13.24 1.02 -5.89
C ALA A 22 -12.20 -0.04 -6.25
N LEU A 23 -10.90 0.25 -6.13
CA LEU A 23 -9.82 -0.68 -6.43
C LEU A 23 -9.64 -1.82 -5.39
N PHE A 24 -10.32 -1.77 -4.25
CA PHE A 24 -10.28 -2.87 -3.27
C PHE A 24 -11.21 -4.04 -3.62
N PRO A 25 -12.52 -3.83 -3.87
CA PRO A 25 -13.43 -4.92 -4.26
C PRO A 25 -13.28 -5.32 -5.73
N LEU A 26 -12.86 -4.40 -6.62
CA LEU A 26 -12.74 -4.67 -8.05
C LEU A 26 -11.89 -5.90 -8.41
N PRO A 27 -10.65 -6.05 -7.91
CA PRO A 27 -9.84 -7.21 -8.23
C PRO A 27 -10.42 -8.52 -7.68
N VAL A 28 -11.19 -8.47 -6.59
CA VAL A 28 -11.90 -9.66 -6.07
C VAL A 28 -12.96 -10.12 -7.06
N VAL A 29 -13.78 -9.18 -7.57
CA VAL A 29 -14.79 -9.49 -8.60
C VAL A 29 -14.12 -10.00 -9.88
N LEU A 30 -13.00 -9.39 -10.29
CA LEU A 30 -12.24 -9.82 -11.46
C LEU A 30 -11.67 -11.24 -11.28
N VAL A 31 -11.03 -11.53 -10.15
CA VAL A 31 -10.47 -12.86 -9.87
C VAL A 31 -11.56 -13.93 -9.79
N ILE A 32 -12.72 -13.63 -9.20
CA ILE A 32 -13.87 -14.54 -9.20
C ILE A 32 -14.34 -14.80 -10.64
N GLY A 33 -14.49 -13.75 -11.46
CA GLY A 33 -14.89 -13.90 -12.87
C GLY A 33 -13.87 -14.72 -13.67
N LEU A 34 -12.58 -14.50 -13.44
CA LEU A 34 -11.50 -15.26 -14.07
C LEU A 34 -11.52 -16.73 -13.63
N ALA A 35 -11.79 -17.02 -12.36
CA ALA A 35 -11.90 -18.39 -11.87
C ALA A 35 -13.07 -19.15 -12.54
N PHE A 36 -14.19 -18.47 -12.84
CA PHE A 36 -15.27 -19.08 -13.61
C PHE A 36 -14.90 -19.30 -15.09
N ALA A 37 -14.17 -18.35 -15.70
CA ALA A 37 -13.77 -18.44 -17.10
C ALA A 37 -12.60 -19.44 -17.33
N ASN A 38 -11.70 -19.57 -16.37
CA ASN A 38 -10.57 -20.48 -16.38
C ASN A 38 -10.36 -21.12 -14.99
N PRO A 39 -11.04 -22.25 -14.71
CA PRO A 39 -10.95 -22.93 -13.41
C PRO A 39 -9.55 -23.46 -13.06
N ASN A 40 -8.65 -23.56 -14.04
CA ASN A 40 -7.28 -24.05 -13.86
C ASN A 40 -6.28 -22.90 -13.66
N MET A 41 -6.74 -21.67 -13.45
CA MET A 41 -5.88 -20.51 -13.20
C MET A 41 -5.00 -20.75 -11.97
N ASP A 42 -3.71 -20.42 -12.08
CA ASP A 42 -2.78 -20.52 -10.97
C ASP A 42 -3.18 -19.54 -9.85
N PRO A 43 -3.36 -20.01 -8.59
CA PRO A 43 -3.60 -19.14 -7.45
C PRO A 43 -2.59 -18.00 -7.28
N ASN A 44 -1.33 -18.20 -7.71
CA ASN A 44 -0.30 -17.16 -7.66
C ASN A 44 -0.60 -15.99 -8.61
N GLU A 45 -1.15 -16.25 -9.80
CA GLU A 45 -1.57 -15.21 -10.74
C GLU A 45 -2.73 -14.40 -10.15
N ALA A 46 -3.69 -15.08 -9.52
CA ALA A 46 -4.83 -14.43 -8.88
C ALA A 46 -4.38 -13.51 -7.73
N ALA A 47 -3.43 -13.98 -6.92
CA ALA A 47 -2.84 -13.20 -5.84
C ALA A 47 -2.10 -11.94 -6.36
N GLN A 48 -1.37 -12.06 -7.48
CA GLN A 48 -0.68 -10.92 -8.09
C GLN A 48 -1.65 -9.82 -8.56
N ILE A 49 -2.80 -10.20 -9.14
CA ILE A 49 -3.84 -9.25 -9.52
C ILE A 49 -4.38 -8.52 -8.29
N LEU A 50 -4.69 -9.24 -7.22
CA LEU A 50 -5.17 -8.65 -5.97
C LEU A 50 -4.15 -7.66 -5.40
N TYR A 51 -2.90 -8.09 -5.25
CA TYR A 51 -1.84 -7.25 -4.69
C TYR A 51 -1.57 -6.01 -5.55
N GLY A 52 -1.57 -6.15 -6.88
CA GLY A 52 -1.37 -5.02 -7.79
C GLY A 52 -2.44 -3.93 -7.62
N PHE A 53 -3.71 -4.34 -7.63
CA PHE A 53 -4.83 -3.40 -7.45
C PHE A 53 -4.84 -2.77 -6.07
N TRP A 54 -4.60 -3.55 -5.02
CA TRP A 54 -4.55 -3.01 -3.65
C TRP A 54 -3.34 -2.09 -3.43
N ALA A 55 -2.18 -2.38 -4.04
CA ALA A 55 -1.02 -1.50 -4.01
C ALA A 55 -1.36 -0.13 -4.65
N ILE A 56 -2.01 -0.13 -5.81
CA ILE A 56 -2.47 1.10 -6.47
C ILE A 56 -3.50 1.82 -5.61
N GLY A 57 -4.48 1.10 -5.06
CA GLY A 57 -5.52 1.65 -4.18
C GLY A 57 -4.91 2.38 -2.98
N PHE A 58 -4.04 1.71 -2.22
CA PHE A 58 -3.35 2.34 -1.09
C PHE A 58 -2.40 3.45 -1.53
N GLY A 59 -1.71 3.32 -2.68
CA GLY A 59 -0.87 4.38 -3.23
C GLY A 59 -1.65 5.67 -3.52
N ILE A 60 -2.83 5.55 -4.14
CA ILE A 60 -3.73 6.69 -4.36
C ILE A 60 -4.17 7.29 -3.02
N LEU A 61 -4.54 6.47 -2.03
CA LEU A 61 -4.92 6.97 -0.70
C LEU A 61 -3.78 7.74 -0.02
N ASN A 62 -2.55 7.23 -0.09
CA ASN A 62 -1.36 7.87 0.47
C ASN A 62 -1.04 9.21 -0.20
N LEU A 63 -1.27 9.32 -1.51
CA LEU A 63 -1.07 10.53 -2.30
C LEU A 63 -2.25 11.50 -2.28
N THR A 64 -3.39 11.12 -1.67
CA THR A 64 -4.56 12.00 -1.61
C THR A 64 -4.42 13.02 -0.48
N ARG A 65 -4.70 14.29 -0.80
CA ARG A 65 -4.73 15.38 0.17
C ARG A 65 -5.83 15.16 1.21
N GLU A 66 -5.61 15.63 2.43
CA GLU A 66 -6.67 15.71 3.43
C GLU A 66 -7.53 16.96 3.20
N LYS A 67 -8.72 17.02 3.84
CA LYS A 67 -9.63 18.16 3.69
C LYS A 67 -9.01 19.48 4.18
N VAL A 68 -8.16 19.38 5.20
CA VAL A 68 -7.34 20.48 5.73
C VAL A 68 -5.91 19.98 5.72
N GLU A 69 -5.02 20.73 5.10
CA GLU A 69 -3.61 20.39 4.98
C GLU A 69 -2.81 21.45 5.74
N ASP A 70 -2.36 21.08 6.94
CA ASP A 70 -1.51 21.89 7.79
C ASP A 70 -0.10 21.29 7.87
N GLU A 71 0.81 22.00 8.55
CA GLU A 71 2.19 21.53 8.74
C GLU A 71 2.25 20.21 9.52
N MET A 72 1.28 19.97 10.41
CA MET A 72 1.17 18.74 11.19
C MET A 72 0.91 17.54 10.28
N ILE A 73 -0.09 17.60 9.40
CA ILE A 73 -0.41 16.55 8.43
C ILE A 73 0.77 16.29 7.50
N ARG A 74 1.51 17.32 7.07
CA ARG A 74 2.72 17.15 6.27
C ARG A 74 3.80 16.38 7.02
N SER A 75 4.01 16.68 8.30
CA SER A 75 4.96 15.95 9.14
C SER A 75 4.54 14.50 9.40
N PHE A 76 3.25 14.24 9.62
CA PHE A 76 2.71 12.88 9.76
C PHE A 76 2.92 12.05 8.50
N ARG A 77 2.70 12.62 7.30
CA ARG A 77 3.00 11.88 6.06
C ARG A 77 4.46 11.43 6.02
N LEU A 78 5.40 12.31 6.33
CA LEU A 78 6.83 11.97 6.32
C LEU A 78 7.16 10.87 7.35
N GLN A 79 6.66 10.99 8.57
CA GLN A 79 6.84 9.97 9.61
C GLN A 79 6.20 8.64 9.23
N ALA A 80 5.02 8.68 8.61
CA ALA A 80 4.32 7.50 8.11
C ALA A 80 5.10 6.80 6.98
N PHE A 81 5.73 7.57 6.07
CA PHE A 81 6.64 7.02 5.07
C PHE A 81 7.81 6.29 5.74
N GLN A 82 8.52 6.93 6.66
CA GLN A 82 9.64 6.32 7.39
C GLN A 82 9.21 5.05 8.14
N THR A 83 8.07 5.13 8.84
CA THR A 83 7.49 4.01 9.61
C THR A 83 7.10 2.87 8.68
N GLY A 84 6.49 3.17 7.54
CA GLY A 84 6.09 2.18 6.55
C GLY A 84 7.29 1.43 5.96
N PHE A 85 8.37 2.13 5.62
CA PHE A 85 9.61 1.51 5.15
C PHE A 85 10.27 0.66 6.24
N PHE A 86 10.30 1.14 7.48
CA PHE A 86 10.85 0.38 8.61
C PHE A 86 10.14 -0.96 8.79
N TRP A 87 8.81 -0.96 8.85
CA TRP A 87 8.03 -2.20 9.00
C TRP A 87 8.09 -3.08 7.75
N MET A 88 8.17 -2.50 6.55
CA MET A 88 8.38 -3.28 5.33
C MET A 88 9.69 -4.07 5.39
N ILE A 89 10.81 -3.45 5.78
CA ILE A 89 12.11 -4.13 5.86
C ILE A 89 12.03 -5.30 6.85
N TRP A 90 11.47 -5.08 8.03
CA TRP A 90 11.29 -6.13 9.03
C TRP A 90 10.33 -7.23 8.57
N GLY A 91 9.22 -6.86 7.93
CA GLY A 91 8.26 -7.79 7.36
C GLY A 91 8.90 -8.68 6.29
N LEU A 92 9.66 -8.10 5.37
CA LEU A 92 10.39 -8.86 4.35
C LEU A 92 11.42 -9.80 4.99
N GLY A 93 12.21 -9.32 5.95
CA GLY A 93 13.17 -10.15 6.68
C GLY A 93 12.50 -11.32 7.40
N ALA A 94 11.35 -11.08 8.04
CA ALA A 94 10.58 -12.13 8.70
C ALA A 94 10.05 -13.18 7.72
N ILE A 95 9.48 -12.76 6.59
CA ILE A 95 8.96 -13.70 5.59
C ILE A 95 10.14 -14.49 4.97
N MET A 96 11.28 -13.86 4.71
CA MET A 96 12.47 -14.55 4.17
C MET A 96 12.98 -15.61 5.15
N LEU A 97 13.02 -15.28 6.45
CA LEU A 97 13.40 -16.22 7.50
C LEU A 97 12.43 -17.40 7.59
N ILE A 98 11.12 -17.14 7.57
CA ILE A 98 10.09 -18.19 7.58
C ILE A 98 10.24 -19.10 6.34
N ASN A 99 10.47 -18.52 5.18
CA ASN A 99 10.62 -19.26 3.93
C ASN A 99 11.88 -20.14 3.96
N TYR A 100 12.99 -19.61 4.49
CA TYR A 100 14.23 -20.35 4.66
C TYR A 100 14.05 -21.54 5.61
N LEU A 101 13.45 -21.32 6.78
CA LEU A 101 13.22 -22.38 7.77
C LEU A 101 12.28 -23.49 7.25
N ARG A 102 11.38 -23.17 6.31
CA ARG A 102 10.37 -24.11 5.80
C ARG A 102 10.81 -24.83 4.52
N TYR A 103 11.54 -24.16 3.63
CA TYR A 103 11.82 -24.65 2.28
C TYR A 103 13.31 -24.61 1.90
N ASP A 104 14.20 -24.24 2.83
CA ASP A 104 15.65 -24.10 2.61
C ASP A 104 16.00 -23.13 1.46
N ARG A 105 15.15 -22.12 1.25
CA ARG A 105 15.28 -21.10 0.19
C ARG A 105 14.90 -19.73 0.72
N LEU A 106 15.65 -18.70 0.32
CA LEU A 106 15.37 -17.31 0.70
C LEU A 106 14.28 -16.66 -0.17
N THR A 107 14.02 -17.20 -1.36
CA THR A 107 13.04 -16.69 -2.32
C THR A 107 11.89 -17.67 -2.50
N SER A 108 10.72 -17.13 -2.84
CA SER A 108 9.51 -17.90 -3.19
C SER A 108 8.74 -17.12 -4.24
N GLU A 109 8.01 -17.81 -5.12
CA GLU A 109 7.14 -17.19 -6.14
C GLU A 109 6.06 -16.29 -5.51
N MET A 110 5.73 -16.49 -4.23
CA MET A 110 4.87 -15.57 -3.48
C MET A 110 5.49 -14.20 -3.23
N PHE A 111 6.83 -14.07 -3.25
CA PHE A 111 7.54 -12.79 -3.15
C PHE A 111 7.54 -12.05 -4.47
N THR A 112 6.38 -11.49 -4.79
CA THR A 112 6.21 -10.69 -6.01
C THR A 112 6.40 -9.21 -5.70
N VAL A 113 6.83 -8.44 -6.69
CA VAL A 113 6.95 -6.98 -6.58
C VAL A 113 5.61 -6.36 -6.17
N TYR A 114 4.48 -6.92 -6.64
CA TYR A 114 3.15 -6.46 -6.28
C TYR A 114 2.85 -6.63 -4.79
N LEU A 115 3.22 -7.77 -4.19
CA LEU A 115 3.08 -7.98 -2.74
C LEU A 115 3.89 -6.94 -1.95
N VAL A 116 5.14 -6.70 -2.35
CA VAL A 116 6.02 -5.72 -1.67
C VAL A 116 5.42 -4.32 -1.74
N LEU A 117 4.98 -3.89 -2.93
CA LEU A 117 4.35 -2.59 -3.12
C LEU A 117 3.03 -2.47 -2.36
N PHE A 118 2.24 -3.53 -2.31
CA PHE A 118 1.01 -3.58 -1.52
C PHE A 118 1.31 -3.38 -0.03
N LEU A 119 2.21 -4.18 0.53
CA LEU A 119 2.55 -4.10 1.95
C LEU A 119 3.15 -2.74 2.32
N LEU A 120 4.04 -2.19 1.49
CA LEU A 120 4.60 -0.86 1.70
C LEU A 120 3.50 0.21 1.80
N ASN A 121 2.63 0.26 0.78
CA ASN A 121 1.58 1.27 0.74
C ASN A 121 0.56 1.08 1.87
N LEU A 122 0.26 -0.17 2.24
CA LEU A 122 -0.58 -0.50 3.38
C LEU A 122 0.05 -0.01 4.71
N TYR A 123 1.33 -0.29 4.94
CA TYR A 123 2.01 0.13 6.18
C TYR A 123 2.10 1.65 6.29
N ILE A 124 2.41 2.34 5.20
CA ILE A 124 2.41 3.82 5.16
C ILE A 124 1.00 4.34 5.50
N PHE A 125 -0.03 3.79 4.86
CA PHE A 125 -1.40 4.21 5.09
C PHE A 125 -1.82 3.98 6.55
N ALA A 126 -1.55 2.80 7.09
CA ALA A 126 -1.87 2.44 8.46
C ALA A 126 -1.15 3.35 9.47
N ALA A 127 0.15 3.59 9.28
CA ALA A 127 0.94 4.49 10.12
C ALA A 127 0.36 5.91 10.11
N PHE A 128 0.01 6.42 8.93
CA PHE A 128 -0.59 7.76 8.79
C PHE A 128 -1.95 7.88 9.51
N GLN A 129 -2.84 6.89 9.35
CA GLN A 129 -4.13 6.91 10.04
C GLN A 129 -3.99 6.77 11.56
N LEU A 130 -3.04 5.94 12.03
CA LEU A 130 -2.76 5.80 13.46
C LEU A 130 -2.25 7.10 14.08
N GLN A 131 -1.31 7.78 13.42
CA GLN A 131 -0.80 9.08 13.88
C GLN A 131 -1.91 10.14 13.95
N LYS A 132 -2.75 10.22 12.91
CA LYS A 132 -3.92 11.12 12.92
C LYS A 132 -4.89 10.81 14.05
N TYR A 133 -5.17 9.52 14.26
CA TYR A 133 -6.07 9.08 15.33
C TYR A 133 -5.53 9.46 16.71
N GLN A 134 -4.25 9.22 16.96
CA GLN A 134 -3.59 9.61 18.22
C GLN A 134 -3.62 11.12 18.43
N ALA A 135 -3.27 11.91 17.40
CA ALA A 135 -3.31 13.37 17.48
C ALA A 135 -4.72 13.91 17.77
N SER A 136 -5.76 13.30 17.17
CA SER A 136 -7.15 13.68 17.43
C SER A 136 -7.62 13.38 18.86
N LYS A 137 -7.02 12.36 19.51
CA LYS A 137 -7.29 12.05 20.92
C LYS A 137 -6.58 12.97 21.90
N THR A 138 -5.43 13.53 21.52
CA THR A 138 -4.69 14.46 22.37
C THR A 138 -5.27 15.88 22.35
N ASN A 139 -5.98 16.24 21.27
CA ASN A 139 -6.61 17.56 21.11
C ASN A 139 -8.07 17.63 21.62
N ASN A 140 -8.60 16.55 22.22
CA ASN A 140 -9.90 16.50 22.88
C ASN A 140 -9.72 16.23 24.37
#